data_AF-A0A1E4I536-F1
#
_entry.id   AF-A0A1E4I536-F1
#
_cell.length_a   1.000
_cell.length_b   1.000
_cell.length_c   1.000
_cell.angle_alpha   90.00
_cell.angle_beta   90.00
_cell.angle_gamma   90.00
#
_symmetry.space_group_name_H-M   'P 1'
#
loop_
_entity.id
_entity.type
_entity.pdbx_description
1 polymer ?
#
loop_
_entity_poly.entity_id
_entity_poly.type
_entity_poly.pdbx_seq_one_letter_code
_entity_poly.pdbx_strand_id
1 'polypeptide(L)'
;MSAGNDPQLPFASGAQRLEAVLGSGPAEGLQRARARAEEAGDPERVTVPVGLTWGWLLDRPGLSRRDRVIAMLAVDVARGSRNALRDHVRLALAEGVTSAELRELMLQLGPYTGYPATNDAGELLLDELRRVRDDAAADPGPASVATAPAQGWFPAAPVLAGVVLVVPDAHAAAAELSALVGVRSWDVATLDGDRLQLAVHGVPQRYRALRAVGTTPAGVRFELWQPITGPPAWHLQLITGGAGVGALTVAGVPAGGIDDVLRRAAVDGVDEAFDLSTDTGAALHVLDTGALLGGYRLAVVTPSAEAFDAALATGETWRFDAPDGPILPVGPFAHAGVVVADVAARTAAHARAFGRRRWPLMHLDSEKGTLTGTRYEGAPSPDAYLSSVAKVGGFQMEVIQPLGGPSRYREGFIRPRGEGVQHLFLGPVEDPEAWGDIVERLADRGRSLVTEGVGWEGAARYAYVDTLALLGTDLELVALQPGAVLDTRSAAAFTFDHDAGPR
;
A
#
# COMPACT_ATOMS: atom_id res chain seq x y z
N MET A 1 -50.20 -28.92 37.49
CA MET A 1 -49.42 -27.67 37.60
C MET A 1 -47.96 -28.05 37.52
N SER A 2 -47.28 -27.79 36.40
CA SER A 2 -45.81 -27.76 36.33
C SER A 2 -45.39 -26.54 35.52
N ALA A 3 -44.40 -25.84 36.03
CA ALA A 3 -43.92 -24.55 35.56
C ALA A 3 -43.12 -24.64 34.24
N GLY A 4 -43.22 -23.57 33.45
CA GLY A 4 -42.09 -22.89 32.81
C GLY A 4 -41.30 -23.66 31.75
N ASN A 5 -41.67 -23.50 30.49
CA ASN A 5 -40.74 -23.67 29.37
C ASN A 5 -40.98 -22.53 28.37
N ASP A 6 -40.79 -21.30 28.85
CA ASP A 6 -40.64 -20.14 27.96
C ASP A 6 -39.22 -20.23 27.38
N PRO A 7 -39.01 -20.30 26.05
CA PRO A 7 -37.68 -20.36 25.48
C PRO A 7 -36.94 -19.06 25.83
N GLN A 8 -36.16 -19.09 26.91
CA GLN A 8 -35.28 -17.99 27.26
C GLN A 8 -34.37 -17.73 26.07
N LEU A 9 -34.44 -16.52 25.51
CA LEU A 9 -33.49 -16.05 24.51
C LEU A 9 -32.08 -16.28 25.05
N PRO A 10 -31.12 -16.73 24.22
CA PRO A 10 -29.82 -17.19 24.68
C PRO A 10 -28.92 -15.99 25.03
N PHE A 11 -29.25 -15.32 26.13
CA PHE A 11 -28.53 -14.16 26.65
C PHE A 11 -27.06 -14.51 26.93
N ALA A 12 -26.80 -15.69 27.50
CA ALA A 12 -25.44 -16.12 27.80
C ALA A 12 -24.56 -16.24 26.54
N SER A 13 -25.07 -16.85 25.46
CA SER A 13 -24.30 -16.94 24.21
C SER A 13 -24.17 -15.59 23.52
N GLY A 14 -25.21 -14.74 23.58
CA GLY A 14 -25.15 -13.37 23.07
C GLY A 14 -24.12 -12.52 23.81
N ALA A 15 -24.10 -12.57 25.14
CA ALA A 15 -23.12 -11.88 25.96
C ALA A 15 -21.70 -12.39 25.72
N GLN A 16 -21.52 -13.71 25.59
CA GLN A 16 -20.22 -14.32 25.27
C GLN A 16 -19.70 -13.87 23.90
N ARG A 17 -20.57 -13.82 22.88
CA ARG A 17 -20.19 -13.32 21.55
C ARG A 17 -19.84 -11.83 21.59
N LEU A 18 -20.64 -11.02 22.28
CA LEU A 18 -20.38 -9.60 22.44
C LEU A 18 -19.02 -9.36 23.10
N GLU A 19 -18.70 -10.10 24.16
CA GLU A 19 -17.40 -10.04 24.82
C GLU A 19 -16.25 -10.45 23.89
N ALA A 20 -16.42 -11.55 23.14
CA ALA A 20 -15.41 -12.03 22.20
C ALA A 20 -15.13 -11.02 21.07
N VAL A 21 -16.12 -10.23 20.68
CA VAL A 21 -16.04 -9.29 19.54
C VAL A 21 -15.64 -7.87 19.98
N LEU A 22 -16.16 -7.40 21.11
CA LEU A 22 -16.00 -6.01 21.57
C LEU A 22 -15.03 -5.87 22.75
N GLY A 23 -14.59 -6.98 23.33
CA GLY A 23 -13.70 -7.03 24.48
C GLY A 23 -14.41 -6.97 25.83
N SER A 24 -13.61 -7.05 26.90
CA SER A 24 -14.08 -7.14 28.28
C SER A 24 -14.80 -5.88 28.77
N GLY A 25 -14.39 -4.68 28.33
CA GLY A 25 -15.00 -3.41 28.76
C GLY A 25 -16.51 -3.32 28.47
N PRO A 26 -16.95 -3.51 27.21
CA PRO A 26 -18.37 -3.60 26.86
C PRO A 26 -19.11 -4.74 27.57
N ALA A 27 -18.48 -5.90 27.77
CA ALA A 27 -19.07 -7.02 28.50
C ALA A 27 -19.34 -6.67 29.97
N GLU A 28 -18.39 -6.03 30.66
CA GLU A 28 -18.61 -5.53 32.02
C GLU A 28 -19.70 -4.46 32.07
N GLY A 29 -19.75 -3.58 31.06
CA GLY A 29 -20.82 -2.59 30.90
C GLY A 29 -22.20 -3.24 30.81
N LEU A 30 -22.30 -4.32 30.03
CA LEU A 30 -23.51 -5.12 29.92
C LEU A 30 -23.89 -5.78 31.25
N GLN A 31 -22.93 -6.35 32.00
CA GLN A 31 -23.20 -6.93 33.31
C GLN A 31 -23.69 -5.87 34.32
N ARG A 32 -23.08 -4.68 34.33
CA ARG A 32 -23.55 -3.56 35.15
C ARG A 32 -24.96 -3.10 34.76
N ALA A 33 -25.25 -3.03 33.47
CA ALA A 33 -26.58 -2.68 32.98
C ALA A 33 -27.63 -3.71 33.40
N ARG A 34 -27.28 -5.00 33.32
CA ARG A 34 -28.13 -6.11 33.76
C ARG A 34 -28.41 -6.06 35.27
N ALA A 35 -27.38 -5.89 36.10
CA ALA A 35 -27.54 -5.79 37.56
C ALA A 35 -28.47 -4.62 37.96
N ARG A 36 -28.31 -3.45 37.33
CA ARG A 36 -29.22 -2.31 37.53
C ARG A 36 -30.66 -2.60 37.11
N ALA A 37 -30.83 -3.37 36.04
CA ALA A 37 -32.13 -3.77 35.54
C ALA A 37 -32.81 -4.79 36.49
N GLU A 38 -32.02 -5.71 37.06
CA GLU A 38 -32.44 -6.64 38.11
C GLU A 38 -32.87 -5.91 39.39
N GLU A 39 -32.07 -4.94 39.86
CA GLU A 39 -32.40 -4.07 41.01
C GLU A 39 -33.69 -3.26 40.79
N ALA A 40 -33.94 -2.85 39.54
CA ALA A 40 -35.16 -2.14 39.15
C ALA A 40 -36.38 -3.07 38.94
N GLY A 41 -36.22 -4.39 39.08
CA GLY A 41 -37.29 -5.37 38.86
C GLY A 41 -37.65 -5.61 37.39
N ASP A 42 -36.80 -5.19 36.44
CA ASP A 42 -37.00 -5.32 34.99
C ASP A 42 -35.73 -5.85 34.29
N PRO A 43 -35.31 -7.10 34.59
CA PRO A 43 -34.11 -7.70 33.99
C PRO A 43 -34.22 -7.89 32.47
N GLU A 44 -35.45 -8.06 31.95
CA GLU A 44 -35.74 -8.33 30.54
C GLU A 44 -35.33 -7.18 29.62
N ARG A 45 -35.37 -5.94 30.12
CA ARG A 45 -34.90 -4.74 29.40
C ARG A 45 -33.48 -4.87 28.85
N VAL A 46 -32.63 -5.68 29.48
CA VAL A 46 -31.25 -5.93 29.05
C VAL A 46 -31.08 -7.32 28.46
N THR A 47 -31.71 -8.34 29.06
CA THR A 47 -31.47 -9.72 28.65
C THR A 47 -32.13 -10.07 27.31
N VAL A 48 -33.32 -9.52 27.02
CA VAL A 48 -34.06 -9.79 25.78
C VAL A 48 -33.34 -9.20 24.55
N PRO A 49 -32.96 -7.91 24.51
CA PRO A 49 -32.28 -7.35 23.34
C PRO A 49 -30.97 -8.05 23.01
N VAL A 50 -30.14 -8.36 24.00
CA VAL A 50 -28.84 -9.03 23.78
C VAL A 50 -29.02 -10.49 23.40
N GLY A 51 -29.88 -11.23 24.10
CA GLY A 51 -30.20 -12.62 23.75
C GLY A 51 -30.81 -12.76 22.36
N LEU A 52 -31.56 -11.75 21.90
CA LEU A 52 -32.13 -11.71 20.57
C LEU A 52 -31.09 -11.36 19.49
N THR A 53 -30.35 -10.26 19.65
CA THR A 53 -29.52 -9.66 18.59
C THR A 53 -28.13 -10.26 18.48
N TRP A 54 -27.46 -10.54 19.61
CA TRP A 54 -26.12 -11.13 19.64
C TRP A 54 -26.15 -12.66 19.81
N GLY A 55 -27.28 -13.20 20.25
CA GLY A 55 -27.54 -14.62 20.39
C GLY A 55 -28.37 -15.17 19.23
N TRP A 56 -29.67 -15.31 19.47
CA TRP A 56 -30.57 -16.11 18.64
C TRP A 56 -30.62 -15.68 17.18
N LEU A 57 -30.73 -14.38 16.86
CA LEU A 57 -30.85 -13.92 15.47
C LEU A 57 -29.62 -14.27 14.62
N LEU A 58 -28.41 -14.19 15.18
CA LEU A 58 -27.18 -14.56 14.48
C LEU A 58 -27.10 -16.07 14.25
N ASP A 59 -27.61 -16.88 15.17
CA ASP A 59 -27.57 -18.35 15.09
C ASP A 59 -28.75 -18.96 14.32
N ARG A 60 -29.70 -18.14 13.86
CA ARG A 60 -30.87 -18.65 13.13
C ARG A 60 -30.47 -19.31 11.81
N PRO A 61 -31.05 -20.47 11.47
CA PRO A 61 -30.90 -21.04 10.14
C PRO A 61 -31.55 -20.14 9.08
N GLY A 62 -31.07 -20.24 7.84
CA GLY A 62 -31.64 -19.57 6.65
C GLY A 62 -30.83 -18.40 6.10
N LEU A 63 -30.02 -17.72 6.93
CA LEU A 63 -28.98 -16.79 6.48
C LEU A 63 -27.70 -17.07 7.26
N SER A 64 -26.56 -17.04 6.56
CA SER A 64 -25.26 -17.15 7.22
C SER A 64 -25.04 -15.96 8.17
N ARG A 65 -24.21 -16.13 9.20
CA ARG A 65 -23.85 -15.02 10.09
C ARG A 65 -23.23 -13.87 9.31
N ARG A 66 -22.37 -14.19 8.33
CA ARG A 66 -21.80 -13.24 7.37
C ARG A 66 -22.89 -12.37 6.71
N ASP A 67 -23.91 -12.98 6.11
CA ASP A 67 -24.97 -12.25 5.42
C ASP A 67 -25.84 -11.42 6.37
N ARG A 68 -26.08 -11.92 7.59
CA ARG A 68 -26.84 -11.19 8.63
C ARG A 68 -26.12 -9.92 9.04
N VAL A 69 -24.81 -10.00 9.25
CA VAL A 69 -24.03 -8.83 9.67
C VAL A 69 -23.91 -7.81 8.53
N ILE A 70 -23.78 -8.25 7.27
CA ILE A 70 -23.87 -7.34 6.12
C ILE A 70 -25.22 -6.60 6.09
N ALA A 71 -26.32 -7.31 6.35
CA ALA A 71 -27.64 -6.68 6.43
C ALA A 71 -27.75 -5.68 7.60
N MET A 72 -27.14 -5.99 8.75
CA MET A 72 -27.09 -5.08 9.90
C MET A 72 -26.32 -3.80 9.56
N LEU A 73 -25.14 -3.93 8.95
CA LEU A 73 -24.33 -2.79 8.51
C LEU A 73 -25.08 -1.90 7.52
N ALA A 74 -25.77 -2.49 6.54
CA ALA A 74 -26.60 -1.74 5.59
C ALA A 74 -27.68 -0.90 6.29
N VAL A 75 -28.34 -1.47 7.32
CA VAL A 75 -29.34 -0.78 8.13
C VAL A 75 -28.71 0.32 8.99
N ASP A 76 -27.54 0.08 9.58
CA ASP A 76 -26.85 1.08 10.40
C ASP A 76 -26.45 2.30 9.58
N VAL A 77 -25.91 2.08 8.37
CA VAL A 77 -25.57 3.14 7.42
C VAL A 77 -26.82 3.90 7.00
N ALA A 78 -27.87 3.20 6.57
CA ALA A 78 -29.13 3.81 6.14
C ALA A 78 -29.79 4.65 7.23
N ARG A 79 -29.58 4.30 8.51
CA ARG A 79 -30.14 4.99 9.67
C ARG A 79 -29.18 6.00 10.32
N GLY A 80 -27.93 6.10 9.87
CA GLY A 80 -26.89 6.90 10.53
C GLY A 80 -26.59 6.44 11.97
N SER A 81 -26.77 5.15 12.27
CA SER A 81 -26.63 4.59 13.62
C SER A 81 -25.16 4.32 13.97
N ARG A 82 -24.39 5.39 14.18
CA ARG A 82 -22.92 5.35 14.32
C ARG A 82 -22.40 4.40 15.41
N ASN A 83 -23.06 4.32 16.56
CA ASN A 83 -22.61 3.45 17.64
C ASN A 83 -22.80 1.97 17.29
N ALA A 84 -23.96 1.60 16.74
CA ALA A 84 -24.24 0.25 16.26
C ALA A 84 -23.30 -0.13 15.10
N LEU A 85 -23.03 0.81 14.19
CA LEU A 85 -22.12 0.60 13.07
C LEU A 85 -20.71 0.18 13.55
N ARG A 86 -20.17 0.79 14.61
CA ARG A 86 -18.85 0.40 15.15
C ARG A 86 -18.85 -1.04 15.65
N ASP A 87 -19.85 -1.39 16.44
CA ASP A 87 -19.96 -2.73 17.03
C ASP A 87 -20.15 -3.78 15.94
N HIS A 88 -20.98 -3.48 14.94
CA HIS A 88 -21.28 -4.39 13.84
C HIS A 88 -20.15 -4.49 12.81
N VAL A 89 -19.30 -3.47 12.65
CA VAL A 89 -18.07 -3.59 11.85
C VAL A 89 -17.12 -4.61 12.48
N ARG A 90 -16.94 -4.57 13.80
CA ARG A 90 -16.11 -5.55 14.52
C ARG A 90 -16.70 -6.95 14.42
N LEU A 91 -18.02 -7.06 14.57
CA LEU A 91 -18.74 -8.32 14.37
C LEU A 91 -18.58 -8.84 12.93
N ALA A 92 -18.60 -7.97 11.93
CA ALA A 92 -18.46 -8.35 10.52
C ALA A 92 -17.09 -8.98 10.27
N LEU A 93 -16.03 -8.34 10.78
CA LEU A 93 -14.67 -8.85 10.70
C LEU A 93 -14.54 -10.21 11.41
N ALA A 94 -15.13 -10.35 12.60
CA ALA A 94 -15.13 -11.62 13.35
C ALA A 94 -15.87 -12.76 12.64
N GLU A 95 -16.90 -12.44 11.84
CA GLU A 95 -17.67 -13.40 11.03
C GLU A 95 -17.11 -13.57 9.61
N GLY A 96 -15.92 -13.03 9.34
CA GLY A 96 -15.17 -13.25 8.10
C GLY A 96 -15.51 -12.30 6.94
N VAL A 97 -16.21 -11.20 7.19
CA VAL A 97 -16.37 -10.13 6.20
C VAL A 97 -15.05 -9.37 6.09
N THR A 98 -14.48 -9.31 4.89
CA THR A 98 -13.15 -8.70 4.70
C THR A 98 -13.23 -7.17 4.71
N SER A 99 -12.09 -6.52 4.96
CA SER A 99 -11.99 -5.06 4.82
C SER A 99 -12.33 -4.57 3.40
N ALA A 100 -12.05 -5.38 2.37
CA ALA A 100 -12.42 -5.06 1.00
C ALA A 100 -13.93 -5.14 0.80
N GLU A 101 -14.57 -6.19 1.31
CA GLU A 101 -16.03 -6.36 1.27
C GLU A 101 -16.76 -5.25 2.03
N LEU A 102 -16.22 -4.77 3.16
CA LEU A 102 -16.78 -3.64 3.90
C LEU A 102 -16.69 -2.32 3.10
N ARG A 103 -15.61 -2.11 2.36
CA ARG A 103 -15.46 -0.94 1.47
C ARG A 103 -16.42 -1.03 0.28
N GLU A 104 -16.52 -2.22 -0.32
CA GLU A 104 -17.45 -2.50 -1.41
C GLU A 104 -18.90 -2.29 -0.95
N LEU A 105 -19.23 -2.68 0.29
CA LEU A 105 -20.53 -2.40 0.89
C LEU A 105 -20.81 -0.89 0.99
N MET A 106 -19.83 -0.06 1.36
CA MET A 106 -20.01 1.40 1.38
C MET A 106 -20.28 1.96 -0.02
N LEU A 107 -19.57 1.46 -1.04
CA LEU A 107 -19.79 1.84 -2.44
C LEU A 107 -21.20 1.45 -2.90
N GLN A 108 -21.63 0.23 -2.58
CA GLN A 108 -22.96 -0.28 -2.91
C GLN A 108 -24.06 0.55 -2.25
N LEU A 109 -23.87 1.02 -1.01
CA LEU A 109 -24.88 1.76 -0.26
C LEU A 109 -25.03 3.22 -0.69
N GLY A 110 -24.02 3.81 -1.33
CA GLY A 110 -23.98 5.24 -1.69
C GLY A 110 -25.20 5.71 -2.48
N PRO A 111 -25.56 5.04 -3.58
CA PRO A 111 -26.74 5.39 -4.37
C PRO A 111 -28.08 5.27 -3.63
N TYR A 112 -28.19 4.42 -2.60
CA TYR A 112 -29.46 4.12 -1.93
C TYR A 112 -29.66 4.86 -0.61
N THR A 113 -28.57 5.17 0.07
CA THR A 113 -28.59 5.83 1.39
C THR A 113 -28.13 7.29 1.33
N GLY A 114 -27.54 7.69 0.21
CA GLY A 114 -27.01 9.03 -0.03
C GLY A 114 -25.54 9.15 0.37
N TYR A 115 -24.76 9.83 -0.48
CA TYR A 115 -23.31 10.00 -0.29
C TYR A 115 -22.90 10.59 1.08
N PRO A 116 -23.60 11.56 1.68
CA PRO A 116 -23.25 12.05 3.02
C PRO A 116 -23.27 10.95 4.08
N ALA A 117 -24.31 10.10 4.10
CA ALA A 117 -24.43 9.02 5.08
C ALA A 117 -23.37 7.93 4.89
N THR A 118 -23.05 7.59 3.63
CA THR A 118 -21.99 6.62 3.33
C THR A 118 -20.59 7.16 3.56
N ASN A 119 -20.36 8.47 3.38
CA ASN A 119 -19.06 9.08 3.67
C ASN A 119 -18.80 9.07 5.18
N ASP A 120 -19.79 9.49 5.98
CA ASP A 120 -19.74 9.42 7.44
C ASP A 120 -19.48 7.99 7.95
N ALA A 121 -20.16 7.01 7.33
CA ALA A 121 -19.95 5.60 7.63
C ALA A 121 -18.57 5.11 7.20
N GLY A 122 -18.07 5.57 6.06
CA GLY A 122 -16.74 5.26 5.54
C GLY A 122 -15.62 5.77 6.43
N GLU A 123 -15.74 6.98 6.96
CA GLU A 123 -14.80 7.52 7.96
C GLU A 123 -14.77 6.67 9.23
N LEU A 124 -15.95 6.28 9.73
CA LEU A 124 -16.08 5.44 10.91
C LEU A 124 -15.51 4.03 10.67
N LEU A 125 -15.77 3.46 9.51
CA LEU A 125 -15.19 2.18 9.08
C LEU A 125 -13.66 2.27 9.08
N LEU A 126 -13.09 3.31 8.47
CA LEU A 126 -11.64 3.52 8.47
C LEU A 126 -11.07 3.62 9.88
N ASP A 127 -11.75 4.33 10.78
CA ASP A 127 -11.33 4.43 12.18
C ASP A 127 -11.39 3.10 12.92
N GLU A 128 -12.42 2.27 12.71
CA GLU A 128 -12.49 0.95 13.33
C GLU A 128 -11.47 -0.02 12.73
N LEU A 129 -11.21 0.02 11.42
CA LEU A 129 -10.16 -0.78 10.79
C LEU A 129 -8.77 -0.39 11.31
N ARG A 130 -8.53 0.91 11.57
CA ARG A 130 -7.33 1.38 12.24
C ARG A 130 -7.25 0.83 13.66
N ARG A 131 -8.31 0.95 14.47
CA ARG A 131 -8.34 0.41 15.84
C ARG A 131 -8.08 -1.08 15.88
N VAL A 132 -8.73 -1.87 15.04
CA VAL A 132 -8.53 -3.33 15.00
C VAL A 132 -7.08 -3.66 14.65
N ARG A 133 -6.46 -2.91 13.72
CA ARG A 133 -5.04 -3.06 13.40
C ARG A 133 -4.15 -2.64 14.58
N ASP A 134 -4.47 -1.54 15.26
CA ASP A 134 -3.70 -1.02 16.37
C ASP A 134 -3.83 -1.91 17.63
N ASP A 135 -5.00 -2.49 17.88
CA ASP A 135 -5.25 -3.47 18.95
C ASP A 135 -4.51 -4.79 18.67
N ALA A 136 -4.51 -5.25 17.41
CA ALA A 136 -3.69 -6.39 16.98
C ALA A 136 -2.18 -6.10 17.08
N ALA A 137 -1.76 -4.83 17.05
CA ALA A 137 -0.38 -4.42 17.27
C ALA A 137 -0.05 -4.24 18.77
N ALA A 138 -1.04 -3.95 19.62
CA ALA A 138 -0.88 -3.67 21.05
C ALA A 138 -0.87 -4.92 21.94
N ASP A 139 -1.50 -6.02 21.51
CA ASP A 139 -1.37 -7.35 22.12
C ASP A 139 -0.63 -8.30 21.16
N PRO A 140 0.72 -8.29 21.16
CA PRO A 140 1.50 -9.31 20.47
C PRO A 140 1.47 -10.59 21.31
N GLY A 141 0.27 -11.15 21.57
CA GLY A 141 0.15 -12.56 21.89
C GLY A 141 0.99 -13.31 20.85
N PRO A 142 1.73 -14.36 21.24
CA PRO A 142 2.82 -14.92 20.45
C PRO A 142 2.30 -15.09 19.04
N ALA A 143 2.78 -14.24 18.14
CA ALA A 143 2.43 -14.34 16.74
C ALA A 143 2.73 -15.79 16.43
N SER A 144 1.70 -16.57 16.12
CA SER A 144 1.88 -17.73 15.30
C SER A 144 2.39 -17.10 14.02
N VAL A 145 3.71 -16.99 13.93
CA VAL A 145 4.39 -16.65 12.71
C VAL A 145 3.97 -17.77 11.79
N ALA A 146 2.97 -17.51 10.95
CA ALA A 146 2.72 -18.37 9.83
C ALA A 146 4.07 -18.47 9.14
N THR A 147 4.68 -19.65 9.22
CA THR A 147 6.00 -19.94 8.69
C THR A 147 5.99 -19.49 7.24
N ALA A 148 6.75 -18.44 6.89
CA ALA A 148 6.85 -18.01 5.51
C ALA A 148 7.31 -19.22 4.69
N PRO A 149 6.57 -19.59 3.63
CA PRO A 149 7.01 -20.68 2.77
C PRO A 149 8.41 -20.37 2.22
N ALA A 150 9.21 -21.41 2.00
CA ALA A 150 10.55 -21.26 1.41
C ALA A 150 10.56 -20.63 0.00
N GLN A 151 9.37 -20.45 -0.60
CA GLN A 151 9.14 -19.88 -1.91
C GLN A 151 8.07 -18.79 -1.80
N GLY A 152 8.35 -17.58 -2.29
CA GLY A 152 7.39 -16.48 -2.34
C GLY A 152 6.30 -16.69 -3.40
N TRP A 153 5.62 -15.62 -3.81
CA TRP A 153 4.58 -15.69 -4.84
C TRP A 153 5.13 -16.04 -6.22
N PHE A 154 6.36 -15.62 -6.50
CA PHE A 154 6.97 -15.78 -7.80
C PHE A 154 7.71 -17.12 -7.93
N PRO A 155 7.57 -17.83 -9.07
CA PRO A 155 8.21 -19.14 -9.27
C PRO A 155 9.74 -19.03 -9.35
N ALA A 156 10.25 -17.88 -9.80
CA ALA A 156 11.65 -17.51 -9.83
C ALA A 156 11.83 -16.12 -9.22
N ALA A 157 13.07 -15.74 -8.92
CA ALA A 157 13.39 -14.41 -8.41
C ALA A 157 12.94 -13.35 -9.45
N PRO A 158 11.99 -12.47 -9.11
CA PRO A 158 11.45 -11.52 -10.06
C PRO A 158 12.49 -10.47 -10.44
N VAL A 159 12.38 -9.95 -11.65
CA VAL A 159 13.15 -8.78 -12.12
C VAL A 159 12.19 -7.62 -12.34
N LEU A 160 12.64 -6.41 -12.04
CA LEU A 160 11.85 -5.22 -12.33
C LEU A 160 11.83 -5.00 -13.85
N ALA A 161 10.63 -4.99 -14.41
CA ALA A 161 10.39 -4.72 -15.82
C ALA A 161 9.94 -3.28 -16.07
N GLY A 162 9.48 -2.56 -15.04
CA GLY A 162 9.23 -1.13 -15.16
C GLY A 162 8.58 -0.52 -13.92
N VAL A 163 8.59 0.80 -13.88
CA VAL A 163 7.90 1.60 -12.86
C VAL A 163 6.69 2.27 -13.50
N VAL A 164 5.50 1.98 -12.97
CA VAL A 164 4.24 2.57 -13.43
C VAL A 164 3.95 3.81 -12.61
N LEU A 165 3.96 4.97 -13.25
CA LEU A 165 3.55 6.24 -12.66
C LEU A 165 2.16 6.61 -13.17
N VAL A 166 1.22 6.79 -12.25
CA VAL A 166 -0.11 7.30 -12.56
C VAL A 166 -0.07 8.80 -12.35
N VAL A 167 -0.38 9.56 -13.39
CA VAL A 167 -0.19 11.02 -13.40
C VAL A 167 -1.37 11.72 -14.07
N PRO A 168 -1.74 12.93 -13.63
CA PRO A 168 -2.80 13.70 -14.25
C PRO A 168 -2.39 14.27 -15.63
N ASP A 169 -1.08 14.45 -15.85
CA ASP A 169 -0.50 14.95 -17.11
C ASP A 169 0.77 14.13 -17.45
N ALA A 170 0.61 13.17 -18.37
CA ALA A 170 1.69 12.29 -18.79
C ALA A 170 2.74 13.02 -19.63
N HIS A 171 2.37 14.06 -20.39
CA HIS A 171 3.33 14.79 -21.20
C HIS A 171 4.26 15.64 -20.31
N ALA A 172 3.71 16.31 -19.30
CA ALA A 172 4.50 17.05 -18.32
C ALA A 172 5.43 16.12 -17.51
N ALA A 173 4.93 14.95 -17.08
CA ALA A 173 5.75 13.95 -16.39
C ALA A 173 6.86 13.39 -17.30
N ALA A 174 6.57 13.13 -18.58
CA ALA A 174 7.55 12.68 -19.56
C ALA A 174 8.66 13.72 -19.79
N ALA A 175 8.29 15.00 -19.90
CA ALA A 175 9.25 16.10 -20.02
C ALA A 175 10.16 16.20 -18.79
N GLU A 176 9.60 16.02 -17.59
CA GLU A 176 10.36 16.05 -16.34
C GLU A 176 11.35 14.89 -16.24
N LEU A 177 10.89 13.66 -16.49
CA LEU A 177 11.77 12.49 -16.51
C LEU A 177 12.80 12.56 -17.63
N SER A 178 12.49 13.19 -18.76
CA SER A 178 13.47 13.41 -19.82
C SER A 178 14.64 14.28 -19.35
N ALA A 179 14.35 15.38 -18.66
CA ALA A 179 15.37 16.28 -18.13
C ALA A 179 16.15 15.66 -16.97
N LEU A 180 15.45 15.04 -16.01
CA LEU A 180 16.08 14.53 -14.80
C LEU A 180 16.87 13.24 -15.04
N VAL A 181 16.29 12.28 -15.79
CA VAL A 181 16.83 10.91 -15.90
C VAL A 181 17.02 10.47 -17.36
N GLY A 182 16.88 11.38 -18.31
CA GLY A 182 17.39 11.20 -19.67
C GLY A 182 16.53 10.34 -20.59
N VAL A 183 15.25 10.10 -20.29
CA VAL A 183 14.34 9.39 -21.21
C VAL A 183 14.03 10.28 -22.43
N ARG A 184 14.59 9.96 -23.60
CA ARG A 184 14.55 10.85 -24.79
C ARG A 184 13.39 10.62 -25.74
N SER A 185 12.89 9.39 -25.75
CA SER A 185 11.83 8.95 -26.65
C SER A 185 10.79 8.23 -25.82
N TRP A 186 9.53 8.61 -26.01
CA TRP A 186 8.39 8.00 -25.36
C TRP A 186 7.43 7.47 -26.41
N ASP A 187 7.18 6.16 -26.41
CA ASP A 187 6.16 5.55 -27.24
C ASP A 187 4.79 5.78 -26.60
N VAL A 188 3.87 6.36 -27.37
CA VAL A 188 2.61 6.87 -26.85
C VAL A 188 1.42 6.17 -27.49
N ALA A 189 0.44 5.83 -26.66
CA ALA A 189 -0.80 5.24 -27.09
C ALA A 189 -1.97 5.83 -26.30
N THR A 190 -3.02 6.25 -27.00
CA THR A 190 -4.34 6.35 -26.38
C THR A 190 -4.97 4.96 -26.44
N LEU A 191 -5.23 4.41 -25.27
CA LEU A 191 -5.81 3.10 -25.07
C LEU A 191 -7.32 3.24 -24.87
N ASP A 192 -8.06 2.40 -25.57
CA ASP A 192 -9.50 2.24 -25.48
C ASP A 192 -9.89 0.76 -25.65
N GLY A 193 -11.19 0.47 -25.51
CA GLY A 193 -11.72 -0.89 -25.53
C GLY A 193 -11.52 -1.67 -26.83
N ASP A 194 -11.03 -1.04 -27.91
CA ASP A 194 -10.78 -1.71 -29.19
C ASP A 194 -9.40 -2.38 -29.23
N ARG A 195 -8.42 -1.84 -28.49
CA ARG A 195 -7.03 -2.35 -28.45
C ARG A 195 -6.66 -3.02 -27.14
N LEU A 196 -7.41 -2.72 -26.08
CA LEU A 196 -7.11 -3.18 -24.74
C LEU A 196 -8.39 -3.57 -24.03
N GLN A 197 -8.49 -4.84 -23.69
CA GLN A 197 -9.58 -5.34 -22.86
C GLN A 197 -9.17 -5.16 -21.40
N LEU A 198 -9.93 -4.35 -20.66
CA LEU A 198 -9.83 -4.24 -19.21
C LEU A 198 -10.90 -5.13 -18.59
N ALA A 199 -10.51 -5.98 -17.63
CA ALA A 199 -11.45 -6.65 -16.76
C ALA A 199 -11.11 -6.36 -15.29
N VAL A 200 -12.15 -6.09 -14.50
CA VAL A 200 -12.07 -5.91 -13.04
C VAL A 200 -12.79 -7.10 -12.42
N HIS A 201 -12.06 -7.92 -11.67
CA HIS A 201 -12.56 -9.20 -11.14
C HIS A 201 -13.25 -10.06 -12.22
N GLY A 202 -12.65 -10.13 -13.41
CA GLY A 202 -13.17 -10.88 -14.55
C GLY A 202 -14.37 -10.26 -15.27
N VAL A 203 -14.83 -9.07 -14.85
CA VAL A 203 -15.93 -8.34 -15.50
C VAL A 203 -15.36 -7.28 -16.46
N PRO A 204 -15.62 -7.38 -17.78
CA PRO A 204 -15.15 -6.41 -18.75
C PRO A 204 -15.63 -4.98 -18.45
N GLN A 205 -14.70 -4.02 -18.50
CA GLN A 205 -14.96 -2.62 -18.25
C GLN A 205 -14.63 -1.78 -19.49
N ARG A 206 -15.37 -0.67 -19.67
CA ARG A 206 -14.95 0.37 -20.60
C ARG A 206 -13.95 1.28 -19.92
N TYR A 207 -12.85 1.54 -20.59
CA TYR A 207 -11.76 2.34 -20.09
C TYR A 207 -11.12 3.14 -21.21
N ARG A 208 -10.60 4.31 -20.86
CA ARG A 208 -9.75 5.08 -21.76
C ARG A 208 -8.62 5.72 -20.99
N ALA A 209 -7.41 5.65 -21.51
CA ALA A 209 -6.25 6.34 -20.96
C ALA A 209 -5.22 6.68 -22.00
N LEU A 210 -4.39 7.66 -21.69
CA LEU A 210 -3.13 7.85 -22.38
C LEU A 210 -2.04 7.10 -21.63
N ARG A 211 -1.24 6.35 -22.39
CA ARG A 211 -0.07 5.63 -21.90
C ARG A 211 1.16 6.11 -22.66
N ALA A 212 2.24 6.39 -21.94
CA ALA A 212 3.53 6.70 -22.53
C ALA A 212 4.61 5.84 -21.89
N VAL A 213 5.42 5.15 -22.70
CA VAL A 213 6.50 4.28 -22.24
C VAL A 213 7.84 4.82 -22.72
N GLY A 214 8.82 4.87 -21.82
CA GLY A 214 10.17 5.29 -22.18
C GLY A 214 11.19 4.67 -21.25
N THR A 215 12.42 4.57 -21.75
CA THR A 215 13.52 3.90 -21.04
C THR A 215 14.69 4.86 -20.88
N THR A 216 15.29 4.88 -19.70
CA THR A 216 16.49 5.68 -19.44
C THR A 216 17.71 5.10 -20.19
N PRO A 217 18.81 5.86 -20.36
CA PRO A 217 20.03 5.34 -20.98
C PRO A 217 20.61 4.08 -20.30
N ALA A 218 20.33 3.89 -19.01
CA ALA A 218 20.77 2.74 -18.23
C ALA A 218 19.75 1.58 -18.17
N GLY A 219 18.65 1.67 -18.94
CA GLY A 219 17.68 0.58 -19.08
C GLY A 219 16.54 0.58 -18.07
N VAL A 220 16.35 1.65 -17.29
CA VAL A 220 15.19 1.75 -16.38
C VAL A 220 13.96 2.17 -17.18
N ARG A 221 12.95 1.29 -17.24
CA ARG A 221 11.70 1.52 -17.97
C ARG A 221 10.68 2.24 -17.09
N PHE A 222 10.20 3.39 -17.55
CA PHE A 222 9.09 4.14 -16.96
C PHE A 222 7.85 4.02 -17.84
N GLU A 223 6.70 3.92 -17.18
CA GLU A 223 5.41 3.80 -17.84
C GLU A 223 4.43 4.79 -17.20
N LEU A 224 4.08 5.83 -17.95
CA LEU A 224 3.17 6.87 -17.52
C LEU A 224 1.75 6.51 -17.92
N TRP A 225 0.83 6.56 -16.98
CA TRP A 225 -0.59 6.37 -17.20
C TRP A 225 -1.37 7.60 -16.78
N GLN A 226 -2.05 8.19 -17.75
CA GLN A 226 -3.01 9.26 -17.55
C GLN A 226 -4.42 8.73 -17.84
N PRO A 227 -5.18 8.33 -16.80
CA PRO A 227 -6.54 7.85 -16.99
C PRO A 227 -7.46 8.97 -17.48
N ILE A 228 -8.28 8.68 -18.50
CA ILE A 228 -9.21 9.63 -19.13
C ILE A 228 -10.66 9.30 -18.72
N THR A 229 -11.10 8.05 -18.88
CA THR A 229 -12.44 7.58 -18.47
C THR A 229 -12.41 6.14 -17.96
N GLY A 230 -13.50 5.74 -17.29
CA GLY A 230 -13.72 4.38 -16.80
C GLY A 230 -13.07 4.14 -15.44
N PRO A 231 -13.55 3.16 -14.66
CA PRO A 231 -12.95 2.81 -13.39
C PRO A 231 -11.85 1.76 -13.58
N PRO A 232 -10.58 2.17 -13.44
CA PRO A 232 -9.61 1.27 -12.84
C PRO A 232 -8.94 1.90 -11.61
N ALA A 233 -8.17 1.08 -10.89
CA ALA A 233 -7.49 1.50 -9.68
C ALA A 233 -6.58 2.73 -9.87
N TRP A 234 -6.10 2.99 -11.08
CA TRP A 234 -5.35 4.22 -11.41
C TRP A 234 -6.20 5.49 -11.30
N HIS A 235 -7.47 5.46 -11.69
CA HIS A 235 -8.36 6.62 -11.53
C HIS A 235 -8.65 6.87 -10.05
N LEU A 236 -8.89 5.79 -9.29
CA LEU A 236 -9.05 5.86 -7.84
C LEU A 236 -7.81 6.39 -7.14
N GLN A 237 -6.61 6.00 -7.59
CA GLN A 237 -5.35 6.53 -7.07
C GLN A 237 -5.26 8.04 -7.28
N LEU A 238 -5.54 8.57 -8.48
CA LEU A 238 -5.53 10.02 -8.69
C LEU A 238 -6.54 10.75 -7.80
N ILE A 239 -7.74 10.19 -7.60
CA ILE A 239 -8.78 10.80 -6.76
C ILE A 239 -8.39 10.80 -5.28
N THR A 240 -7.77 9.71 -4.80
CA THR A 240 -7.55 9.49 -3.36
C THR A 240 -6.16 9.90 -2.87
N GLY A 241 -5.14 9.83 -3.72
CA GLY A 241 -3.73 10.11 -3.37
C GLY A 241 -2.99 11.01 -4.36
N GLY A 242 -3.61 11.38 -5.49
CA GLY A 242 -2.99 12.15 -6.55
C GLY A 242 -2.05 11.33 -7.42
N ALA A 243 -1.10 12.00 -8.09
CA ALA A 243 -0.04 11.32 -8.84
C ALA A 243 0.76 10.37 -7.92
N GLY A 244 1.35 9.31 -8.48
CA GLY A 244 2.27 8.42 -7.75
C GLY A 244 2.64 7.14 -8.47
N VAL A 245 3.54 6.37 -7.86
CA VAL A 245 3.85 5.00 -8.32
C VAL A 245 2.64 4.12 -8.10
N GLY A 246 1.92 3.81 -9.18
CA GLY A 246 0.74 2.96 -9.12
C GLY A 246 1.07 1.48 -9.08
N ALA A 247 2.16 1.09 -9.74
CA ALA A 247 2.67 -0.27 -9.68
C ALA A 247 4.18 -0.38 -9.93
N LEU A 248 4.78 -1.45 -9.42
CA LEU A 248 6.06 -1.96 -9.89
C LEU A 248 5.79 -3.18 -10.76
N THR A 249 6.15 -3.08 -12.04
CA THR A 249 5.98 -4.19 -12.99
C THR A 249 7.13 -5.16 -12.85
N VAL A 250 6.82 -6.43 -12.61
CA VAL A 250 7.79 -7.51 -12.50
C VAL A 250 7.65 -8.49 -13.67
N ALA A 251 8.79 -9.03 -14.09
CA ALA A 251 8.90 -10.09 -15.09
C ALA A 251 9.58 -11.33 -14.50
N GLY A 252 9.70 -12.38 -15.32
CA GLY A 252 10.25 -13.68 -14.92
C GLY A 252 9.17 -14.73 -14.60
N VAL A 253 7.91 -14.45 -14.94
CA VAL A 253 6.81 -15.40 -14.87
C VAL A 253 6.63 -16.03 -16.25
N PRO A 254 6.84 -17.34 -16.42
CA PRO A 254 6.64 -18.01 -17.71
C PRO A 254 5.17 -17.98 -18.12
N ALA A 255 4.89 -18.19 -19.41
CA ALA A 255 3.52 -18.32 -19.91
C ALA A 255 2.75 -19.41 -19.13
N GLY A 256 1.54 -19.10 -18.67
CA GLY A 256 0.73 -19.97 -17.80
C GLY A 256 1.17 -20.01 -16.33
N GLY A 257 2.25 -19.31 -15.95
CA GLY A 257 2.72 -19.21 -14.57
C GLY A 257 1.95 -18.19 -13.72
N ILE A 258 1.16 -17.30 -14.35
CA ILE A 258 0.40 -16.26 -13.66
C ILE A 258 -0.62 -16.85 -12.68
N ASP A 259 -1.32 -17.92 -13.03
CA ASP A 259 -2.31 -18.57 -12.16
C ASP A 259 -1.68 -19.05 -10.84
N ASP A 260 -0.41 -19.48 -10.87
CA ASP A 260 0.30 -19.87 -9.66
C ASP A 260 0.66 -18.67 -8.79
N VAL A 261 1.09 -17.56 -9.42
CA VAL A 261 1.37 -16.30 -8.71
C VAL A 261 0.10 -15.78 -8.05
N LEU A 262 -1.01 -15.72 -8.78
CA LEU A 262 -2.31 -15.26 -8.26
C LEU A 262 -2.80 -16.14 -7.11
N ARG A 263 -2.72 -17.47 -7.26
CA ARG A 263 -3.09 -18.41 -6.19
C ARG A 263 -2.25 -18.24 -4.93
N ARG A 264 -0.94 -17.98 -5.06
CA ARG A 264 -0.05 -17.76 -3.91
C ARG A 264 -0.32 -16.40 -3.25
N ALA A 265 -0.51 -15.36 -4.04
CA ALA A 265 -0.87 -14.03 -3.55
C ALA A 265 -2.21 -14.05 -2.78
N ALA A 266 -3.19 -14.82 -3.26
CA ALA A 266 -4.49 -14.98 -2.61
C ALA A 266 -4.39 -15.59 -1.19
N VAL A 267 -3.39 -16.44 -0.92
CA VAL A 267 -3.13 -16.97 0.44
C VAL A 267 -2.78 -15.84 1.42
N ASP A 268 -2.14 -14.77 0.95
CA ASP A 268 -1.84 -13.57 1.71
C ASP A 268 -2.96 -12.51 1.62
N GLY A 269 -4.14 -12.88 1.07
CA GLY A 269 -5.30 -11.98 0.91
C GLY A 269 -5.14 -10.94 -0.19
N VAL A 270 -4.29 -11.21 -1.19
CA VAL A 270 -4.09 -10.34 -2.36
C VAL A 270 -4.79 -10.95 -3.57
N ASP A 271 -5.82 -10.26 -4.04
CA ASP A 271 -6.52 -10.58 -5.28
C ASP A 271 -5.95 -9.82 -6.48
N GLU A 272 -6.34 -10.24 -7.68
CA GLU A 272 -6.15 -9.45 -8.89
C GLU A 272 -7.12 -8.26 -8.87
N ALA A 273 -6.56 -7.05 -8.84
CA ALA A 273 -7.32 -5.80 -8.88
C ALA A 273 -8.00 -5.65 -10.26
N PHE A 274 -7.21 -5.85 -11.31
CA PHE A 274 -7.66 -5.84 -12.69
C PHE A 274 -6.57 -6.43 -13.60
N ASP A 275 -6.99 -6.91 -14.76
CA ASP A 275 -6.10 -7.31 -15.84
C ASP A 275 -6.36 -6.47 -17.09
N LEU A 276 -5.28 -6.30 -17.87
CA LEU A 276 -5.30 -5.66 -19.18
C LEU A 276 -4.77 -6.66 -20.19
N SER A 277 -5.59 -7.05 -21.16
CA SER A 277 -5.21 -8.02 -22.19
C SER A 277 -5.32 -7.45 -23.60
N THR A 278 -4.39 -7.87 -24.46
CA THR A 278 -4.35 -7.50 -25.88
C THR A 278 -4.86 -8.65 -26.75
N ASP A 279 -5.20 -8.35 -28.00
CA ASP A 279 -5.60 -9.35 -29.01
C ASP A 279 -4.47 -10.35 -29.35
N THR A 280 -3.22 -9.95 -29.16
CA THR A 280 -2.04 -10.82 -29.30
C THR A 280 -1.86 -11.81 -28.14
N GLY A 281 -2.67 -11.69 -27.07
CA GLY A 281 -2.58 -12.51 -25.87
C GLY A 281 -1.52 -12.06 -24.86
N ALA A 282 -0.89 -10.90 -25.06
CA ALA A 282 -0.07 -10.28 -24.03
C ALA A 282 -0.99 -9.67 -22.95
N ALA A 283 -0.58 -9.73 -21.69
CA ALA A 283 -1.39 -9.25 -20.58
C ALA A 283 -0.57 -8.61 -19.47
N LEU A 284 -1.17 -7.63 -18.80
CA LEU A 284 -0.69 -7.02 -17.57
C LEU A 284 -1.69 -7.33 -16.45
N HIS A 285 -1.26 -8.15 -15.49
CA HIS A 285 -2.02 -8.57 -14.33
C HIS A 285 -1.67 -7.70 -13.14
N VAL A 286 -2.60 -6.92 -12.62
CA VAL A 286 -2.32 -5.97 -11.52
C VAL A 286 -2.90 -6.52 -10.22
N LEU A 287 -2.02 -6.83 -9.28
CA LEU A 287 -2.37 -7.38 -7.97
C LEU A 287 -2.66 -6.25 -6.98
N ASP A 288 -3.70 -6.38 -6.15
CA ASP A 288 -4.08 -5.34 -5.17
C ASP A 288 -3.23 -5.39 -3.90
N THR A 289 -1.92 -5.20 -4.04
CA THR A 289 -0.98 -5.30 -2.92
C THR A 289 -0.96 -4.06 -2.02
N GLY A 290 -1.76 -3.02 -2.31
CA GLY A 290 -1.67 -1.72 -1.65
C GLY A 290 -1.81 -1.80 -0.13
N ALA A 291 -2.82 -2.52 0.36
CA ALA A 291 -3.03 -2.66 1.81
C ALA A 291 -1.93 -3.48 2.50
N LEU A 292 -1.32 -4.42 1.77
CA LEU A 292 -0.37 -5.39 2.30
C LEU A 292 1.08 -4.87 2.26
N LEU A 293 1.49 -4.25 1.15
CA LEU A 293 2.86 -3.84 0.85
C LEU A 293 3.11 -2.34 1.03
N GLY A 294 2.12 -1.55 1.44
CA GLY A 294 2.34 -0.13 1.76
C GLY A 294 2.09 0.80 0.57
N GLY A 295 0.88 0.73 0.01
CA GLY A 295 0.32 1.75 -0.87
C GLY A 295 0.56 1.58 -2.37
N TYR A 296 1.32 0.56 -2.80
CA TYR A 296 1.60 0.31 -4.22
C TYR A 296 1.15 -1.08 -4.67
N ARG A 297 1.00 -1.26 -5.99
CA ARG A 297 0.61 -2.54 -6.62
C ARG A 297 1.81 -3.27 -7.22
N LEU A 298 1.74 -4.58 -7.29
CA LEU A 298 2.60 -5.36 -8.16
C LEU A 298 1.86 -5.64 -9.46
N ALA A 299 2.53 -5.43 -10.59
CA ALA A 299 2.00 -5.81 -11.89
C ALA A 299 2.87 -6.92 -12.49
N VAL A 300 2.25 -7.97 -13.00
CA VAL A 300 2.94 -9.06 -13.69
C VAL A 300 2.62 -8.97 -15.17
N VAL A 301 3.64 -8.83 -16.00
CA VAL A 301 3.47 -8.78 -17.45
C VAL A 301 3.78 -10.13 -18.08
N THR A 302 2.93 -10.58 -19.00
CA THR A 302 3.09 -11.83 -19.73
C THR A 302 2.92 -11.62 -21.25
N PRO A 303 3.70 -12.30 -22.10
CA PRO A 303 4.91 -13.04 -21.76
C PRO A 303 6.09 -12.12 -21.38
N SER A 304 6.08 -10.85 -21.81
CA SER A 304 7.10 -9.86 -21.45
C SER A 304 6.58 -8.42 -21.65
N ALA A 305 7.29 -7.44 -21.08
CA ALA A 305 6.98 -6.02 -21.26
C ALA A 305 7.07 -5.59 -22.72
N GLU A 306 8.06 -6.08 -23.46
CA GLU A 306 8.26 -5.77 -24.87
C GLU A 306 7.13 -6.30 -25.74
N ALA A 307 6.62 -7.50 -25.45
CA ALA A 307 5.48 -8.07 -26.16
C ALA A 307 4.20 -7.27 -25.90
N PHE A 308 3.98 -6.85 -24.66
CA PHE A 308 2.85 -6.00 -24.28
C PHE A 308 2.95 -4.61 -24.94
N ASP A 309 4.13 -4.00 -24.93
CA ASP A 309 4.38 -2.70 -25.58
C ASP A 309 4.18 -2.77 -27.09
N ALA A 310 4.71 -3.81 -27.75
CA ALA A 310 4.54 -4.01 -29.19
C ALA A 310 3.08 -4.18 -29.58
N ALA A 311 2.28 -4.86 -28.77
CA ALA A 311 0.85 -5.04 -28.99
C ALA A 311 0.06 -3.72 -28.90
N LEU A 312 0.53 -2.77 -28.09
CA LEU A 312 -0.11 -1.48 -27.87
C LEU A 312 0.46 -0.35 -28.75
N ALA A 313 1.50 -0.62 -29.53
CA ALA A 313 2.21 0.39 -30.32
C ALA A 313 1.28 1.04 -31.36
N THR A 314 1.32 2.38 -31.42
CA THR A 314 0.58 3.18 -32.41
C THR A 314 1.50 3.79 -33.48
N GLY A 315 2.80 3.87 -33.19
CA GLY A 315 3.78 4.64 -33.96
C GLY A 315 3.86 6.12 -33.55
N GLU A 316 3.03 6.59 -32.63
CA GLU A 316 3.14 7.92 -32.03
C GLU A 316 4.30 7.96 -31.02
N THR A 317 5.11 9.00 -31.10
CA THR A 317 6.29 9.17 -30.24
C THR A 317 6.44 10.62 -29.81
N TRP A 318 6.67 10.85 -28.51
CA TRP A 318 7.16 12.13 -28.01
C TRP A 318 8.68 12.11 -27.93
N ARG A 319 9.31 13.19 -28.38
CA ARG A 319 10.77 13.37 -28.33
C ARG A 319 11.11 14.62 -27.55
N PHE A 320 12.11 14.50 -26.69
CA PHE A 320 12.57 15.58 -25.83
C PHE A 320 14.07 15.79 -26.01
N ASP A 321 14.45 17.03 -26.29
CA ASP A 321 15.84 17.45 -26.36
C ASP A 321 16.35 17.77 -24.95
N ALA A 322 17.54 17.27 -24.63
CA ALA A 322 18.27 17.62 -23.41
C ALA A 322 19.78 17.55 -23.73
N PRO A 323 20.34 18.60 -24.37
CA PRO A 323 21.69 18.58 -24.91
C PRO A 323 22.76 18.31 -23.83
N ASP A 324 22.48 18.72 -22.59
CA ASP A 324 23.39 18.60 -21.45
C ASP A 324 23.28 17.24 -20.71
N GLY A 325 22.66 16.24 -21.32
CA GLY A 325 22.44 14.94 -20.68
C GLY A 325 21.40 14.97 -19.54
N PRO A 326 21.18 13.85 -18.85
CA PRO A 326 20.37 13.83 -17.63
C PRO A 326 21.00 14.73 -16.54
N ILE A 327 20.16 15.30 -15.68
CA ILE A 327 20.63 16.07 -14.51
C ILE A 327 21.08 15.14 -13.40
N LEU A 328 20.34 14.05 -13.15
CA LEU A 328 20.68 13.08 -12.12
C LEU A 328 21.57 11.97 -12.69
N PRO A 329 22.41 11.35 -11.85
CA PRO A 329 23.06 10.10 -12.22
C PRO A 329 22.01 9.02 -12.53
N VAL A 330 22.26 8.26 -13.59
CA VAL A 330 21.36 7.19 -14.02
C VAL A 330 22.18 5.93 -14.25
N GLY A 331 22.01 4.96 -13.37
CA GLY A 331 22.48 3.59 -13.49
C GLY A 331 21.32 2.60 -13.58
N PRO A 332 21.60 1.29 -13.45
CA PRO A 332 20.55 0.29 -13.28
C PRO A 332 19.66 0.65 -12.08
N PHE A 333 18.39 0.27 -12.14
CA PHE A 333 17.45 0.55 -11.05
C PHE A 333 18.00 0.03 -9.70
N ALA A 334 18.19 0.94 -8.74
CA ALA A 334 18.75 0.59 -7.44
C ALA A 334 17.63 0.14 -6.50
N HIS A 335 16.82 1.07 -5.98
CA HIS A 335 15.69 0.72 -5.10
C HIS A 335 14.48 1.65 -5.20
N ALA A 336 13.35 1.13 -4.72
CA ALA A 336 12.16 1.90 -4.39
C ALA A 336 12.01 2.01 -2.86
N GLY A 337 11.89 3.23 -2.37
CA GLY A 337 11.66 3.53 -0.96
C GLY A 337 10.17 3.63 -0.65
N VAL A 338 9.65 2.72 0.17
CA VAL A 338 8.25 2.61 0.55
C VAL A 338 8.08 3.13 1.96
N VAL A 339 7.38 4.25 2.12
CA VAL A 339 7.10 4.84 3.44
C VAL A 339 5.83 4.23 4.00
N VAL A 340 5.90 3.72 5.23
CA VAL A 340 4.86 2.95 5.90
C VAL A 340 4.66 3.37 7.35
N ALA A 341 3.51 3.03 7.92
CA ALA A 341 3.21 3.27 9.32
C ALA A 341 3.85 2.22 10.25
N ASP A 342 4.03 0.99 9.75
CA ASP A 342 4.60 -0.14 10.50
C ASP A 342 5.62 -0.89 9.63
N VAL A 343 6.91 -0.65 9.88
CA VAL A 343 7.99 -1.30 9.14
C VAL A 343 8.02 -2.81 9.36
N ALA A 344 7.66 -3.30 10.54
CA ALA A 344 7.74 -4.72 10.89
C ALA A 344 6.70 -5.52 10.13
N ALA A 345 5.43 -5.09 10.20
CA ALA A 345 4.33 -5.72 9.48
C ALA A 345 4.56 -5.71 7.96
N ARG A 346 5.02 -4.56 7.42
CA ARG A 346 5.25 -4.39 5.98
C ARG A 346 6.46 -5.15 5.50
N THR A 347 7.56 -5.18 6.26
CA THR A 347 8.73 -6.01 5.93
C THR A 347 8.37 -7.49 5.90
N ALA A 348 7.60 -7.97 6.88
CA ALA A 348 7.16 -9.36 6.91
C ALA A 348 6.30 -9.71 5.69
N ALA A 349 5.43 -8.80 5.26
CA ALA A 349 4.64 -8.96 4.04
C ALA A 349 5.50 -9.00 2.76
N HIS A 350 6.48 -8.09 2.63
CA HIS A 350 7.44 -8.13 1.52
C HIS A 350 8.28 -9.43 1.52
N ALA A 351 8.69 -9.90 2.70
CA ALA A 351 9.43 -11.16 2.84
C ALA A 351 8.64 -12.35 2.31
N ARG A 352 7.33 -12.43 2.60
CA ARG A 352 6.44 -13.47 2.07
C ARG A 352 6.23 -13.33 0.57
N ALA A 353 5.90 -12.12 0.09
CA ALA A 353 5.63 -11.86 -1.32
C ALA A 353 6.83 -12.23 -2.22
N PHE A 354 8.03 -11.80 -1.84
CA PHE A 354 9.25 -12.00 -2.64
C PHE A 354 10.06 -13.24 -2.26
N GLY A 355 9.64 -14.00 -1.25
CA GLY A 355 10.37 -15.18 -0.78
C GLY A 355 11.76 -14.87 -0.22
N ARG A 356 11.95 -13.66 0.32
CA ARG A 356 13.23 -13.19 0.86
C ARG A 356 13.19 -13.24 2.39
N ARG A 357 13.93 -14.16 3.00
CA ARG A 357 13.92 -14.34 4.47
C ARG A 357 14.62 -13.22 5.24
N ARG A 358 15.75 -12.72 4.72
CA ARG A 358 16.60 -11.75 5.44
C ARG A 358 16.35 -10.32 4.97
N TRP A 359 15.90 -9.49 5.90
CA TRP A 359 15.69 -8.05 5.78
C TRP A 359 16.34 -7.35 6.98
N PRO A 360 17.57 -6.83 6.85
CA PRO A 360 18.20 -6.02 7.88
C PRO A 360 17.35 -4.81 8.22
N LEU A 361 17.15 -4.54 9.51
CA LEU A 361 16.52 -3.32 10.01
C LEU A 361 17.58 -2.37 10.56
N MET A 362 17.52 -1.12 10.13
CA MET A 362 18.38 -0.02 10.55
C MET A 362 17.53 1.02 11.27
N HIS A 363 18.12 1.67 12.27
CA HIS A 363 17.54 2.82 12.95
C HIS A 363 18.39 4.04 12.64
N LEU A 364 17.85 4.94 11.82
CA LEU A 364 18.52 6.16 11.41
C LEU A 364 17.89 7.32 12.21
N ASP A 365 18.71 8.08 12.92
CA ASP A 365 18.28 8.99 13.98
C ASP A 365 19.35 10.08 14.16
N SER A 366 18.91 11.32 13.99
CA SER A 366 19.74 12.52 14.09
C SER A 366 20.27 12.76 15.50
N GLU A 367 19.49 12.43 16.54
CA GLU A 367 19.89 12.63 17.93
C GLU A 367 20.91 11.58 18.38
N LYS A 368 20.89 10.41 17.75
CA LYS A 368 21.88 9.33 17.98
C LYS A 368 23.12 9.44 17.10
N GLY A 369 23.19 10.45 16.23
CA GLY A 369 24.33 10.70 15.34
C GLY A 369 24.47 9.70 14.18
N THR A 370 23.47 8.85 13.93
CA THR A 370 23.45 7.95 12.76
C THR A 370 23.00 8.69 11.49
N LEU A 371 22.27 9.78 11.67
CA LEU A 371 22.08 10.86 10.70
C LEU A 371 22.75 12.13 11.22
N THR A 372 23.38 12.89 10.33
CA THR A 372 24.03 14.16 10.68
C THR A 372 23.74 15.22 9.64
N GLY A 373 23.64 16.47 10.09
CA GLY A 373 23.38 17.60 9.20
C GLY A 373 22.02 17.57 8.50
N THR A 374 21.07 16.75 8.97
CA THR A 374 19.77 16.58 8.33
C THR A 374 18.98 17.90 8.32
N ARG A 375 18.46 18.24 7.15
CA ARG A 375 17.59 19.39 6.92
C ARG A 375 16.32 18.95 6.21
N TYR A 376 15.20 19.57 6.57
CA TYR A 376 13.92 19.48 5.88
C TYR A 376 13.51 20.89 5.44
N GLU A 377 13.28 21.08 4.14
CA GLU A 377 12.96 22.38 3.53
C GLU A 377 13.97 23.48 3.94
N GLY A 378 15.25 23.11 3.99
CA GLY A 378 16.37 23.99 4.39
C GLY A 378 16.53 24.22 5.89
N ALA A 379 15.54 23.89 6.73
CA ALA A 379 15.61 24.00 8.18
C ALA A 379 16.24 22.74 8.82
N PRO A 380 17.05 22.87 9.89
CA PRO A 380 17.54 21.70 10.63
C PRO A 380 16.39 20.83 11.12
N SER A 381 16.52 19.51 10.98
CA SER A 381 15.50 18.55 11.43
C SER A 381 16.10 17.43 12.29
N PRO A 382 15.53 17.14 13.47
CA PRO A 382 15.87 15.96 14.25
C PRO A 382 15.15 14.72 13.68
N ASP A 383 15.35 14.46 12.39
CA ASP A 383 14.68 13.35 11.69
C ASP A 383 15.15 12.02 12.26
N ALA A 384 14.21 11.09 12.38
CA ALA A 384 14.46 9.73 12.82
C ALA A 384 13.48 8.77 12.14
N TYR A 385 13.98 7.65 11.62
CA TYR A 385 13.21 6.62 10.95
C TYR A 385 13.83 5.23 11.10
N LEU A 386 12.99 4.20 10.95
CA LEU A 386 13.43 2.83 10.72
C LEU A 386 13.50 2.58 9.22
N SER A 387 14.51 1.85 8.76
CA SER A 387 14.63 1.42 7.37
C SER A 387 14.98 -0.06 7.31
N SER A 388 14.21 -0.82 6.52
CA SER A 388 14.41 -2.24 6.28
C SER A 388 14.63 -2.47 4.79
N VAL A 389 15.82 -2.98 4.42
CA VAL A 389 16.25 -3.00 3.02
C VAL A 389 16.67 -4.38 2.56
N ALA A 390 16.18 -4.83 1.40
CA ALA A 390 16.61 -6.10 0.82
C ALA A 390 16.52 -6.13 -0.71
N LYS A 391 17.48 -6.86 -1.31
CA LYS A 391 17.41 -7.26 -2.71
C LYS A 391 16.38 -8.39 -2.89
N VAL A 392 15.38 -8.13 -3.72
CA VAL A 392 14.25 -9.02 -4.03
C VAL A 392 14.31 -9.47 -5.50
N GLY A 393 15.33 -10.28 -5.80
CA GLY A 393 15.64 -10.69 -7.17
C GLY A 393 16.49 -9.66 -7.88
N GLY A 394 15.99 -9.08 -8.98
CA GLY A 394 16.75 -8.14 -9.82
C GLY A 394 16.93 -6.74 -9.23
N PHE A 395 16.13 -6.36 -8.24
CA PHE A 395 16.04 -4.99 -7.70
C PHE A 395 15.99 -4.99 -6.16
N GLN A 396 16.12 -3.82 -5.54
CA GLN A 396 16.05 -3.65 -4.08
C GLN A 396 14.78 -2.90 -3.67
N MET A 397 14.27 -3.24 -2.48
CA MET A 397 13.18 -2.55 -1.81
C MET A 397 13.69 -2.02 -0.48
N GLU A 398 13.27 -0.82 -0.12
CA GLU A 398 13.50 -0.21 1.18
C GLU A 398 12.15 0.13 1.81
N VAL A 399 11.87 -0.40 3.00
CA VAL A 399 10.63 -0.18 3.76
C VAL A 399 10.95 0.74 4.93
N ILE A 400 10.29 1.89 5.00
CA ILE A 400 10.71 3.03 5.83
C ILE A 400 9.56 3.44 6.74
N GLN A 401 9.81 3.52 8.05
CA GLN A 401 8.83 4.06 9.00
C GLN A 401 9.40 5.31 9.68
N PRO A 402 8.81 6.49 9.46
CA PRO A 402 9.23 7.71 10.16
C PRO A 402 8.84 7.62 11.64
N LEU A 403 9.78 7.95 12.53
CA LEU A 403 9.61 7.91 13.99
C LEU A 403 9.47 9.32 14.58
N GLY A 404 10.29 10.27 14.14
CA GLY A 404 10.39 11.61 14.75
C GLY A 404 10.95 12.65 13.79
N GLY A 405 10.81 13.93 14.17
CA GLY A 405 11.26 15.08 13.37
C GLY A 405 10.36 15.41 12.16
N PRO A 406 10.33 16.68 11.73
CA PRO A 406 9.76 17.06 10.43
C PRO A 406 10.62 16.51 9.29
N SER A 407 10.05 15.73 8.38
CA SER A 407 10.80 15.18 7.25
C SER A 407 9.91 14.96 6.04
N ARG A 408 10.55 14.71 4.89
CA ARG A 408 9.81 14.40 3.67
C ARG A 408 8.96 13.14 3.83
N TYR A 409 9.44 12.14 4.57
CA TYR A 409 8.65 10.94 4.84
C TYR A 409 7.41 11.25 5.69
N ARG A 410 7.58 12.00 6.78
CA ARG A 410 6.51 12.21 7.77
C ARG A 410 5.51 13.29 7.36
N GLU A 411 6.00 14.51 7.16
CA GLU A 411 5.16 15.69 6.93
C GLU A 411 4.83 15.85 5.44
N GLY A 412 5.83 15.61 4.57
CA GLY A 412 5.67 15.77 3.13
C GLY A 412 4.95 14.62 2.42
N PHE A 413 4.86 13.42 3.03
CA PHE A 413 4.37 12.22 2.34
C PHE A 413 3.31 11.44 3.12
N ILE A 414 3.66 10.71 4.19
CA ILE A 414 2.73 9.73 4.79
C ILE A 414 1.51 10.36 5.46
N ARG A 415 1.65 11.54 6.07
CA ARG A 415 0.52 12.28 6.66
C ARG A 415 -0.50 12.74 5.61
N PRO A 416 -0.10 13.44 4.54
CA PRO A 416 -1.06 13.90 3.53
C PRO A 416 -1.55 12.79 2.58
N ARG A 417 -0.75 11.75 2.33
CA ARG A 417 -1.03 10.76 1.27
C ARG A 417 -1.24 9.32 1.75
N GLY A 418 -0.82 8.99 2.96
CA GLY A 418 -0.77 7.60 3.43
C GLY A 418 0.50 6.87 2.99
N GLU A 419 0.52 5.55 3.18
CA GLU A 419 1.66 4.69 2.78
C GLU A 419 1.84 4.69 1.26
N GLY A 420 3.07 4.55 0.77
CA GLY A 420 3.35 4.53 -0.66
C GLY A 420 4.85 4.54 -1.00
N VAL A 421 5.17 4.37 -2.29
CA VAL A 421 6.54 4.53 -2.79
C VAL A 421 6.88 6.03 -2.83
N GLN A 422 7.62 6.48 -1.83
CA GLN A 422 7.96 7.89 -1.68
C GLN A 422 9.13 8.30 -2.56
N HIS A 423 10.10 7.42 -2.82
CA HIS A 423 11.21 7.75 -3.70
C HIS A 423 11.69 6.59 -4.59
N LEU A 424 12.35 6.96 -5.67
CA LEU A 424 13.08 6.08 -6.57
C LEU A 424 14.55 6.46 -6.61
N PHE A 425 15.42 5.48 -6.40
CA PHE A 425 16.86 5.65 -6.52
C PHE A 425 17.37 4.98 -7.79
N LEU A 426 17.97 5.77 -8.68
CA LEU A 426 18.44 5.30 -9.99
C LEU A 426 19.97 5.16 -10.07
N GLY A 427 20.70 5.45 -9.01
CA GLY A 427 22.15 5.26 -8.95
C GLY A 427 22.88 6.40 -8.25
N PRO A 428 24.06 6.13 -7.67
CA PRO A 428 24.81 7.14 -6.94
C PRO A 428 25.51 8.12 -7.89
N VAL A 429 25.82 9.30 -7.37
CA VAL A 429 26.80 10.20 -7.96
C VAL A 429 28.18 9.54 -7.84
N GLU A 430 28.78 9.20 -8.98
CA GLU A 430 30.12 8.57 -9.03
C GLU A 430 31.24 9.56 -8.71
N ASP A 431 31.08 10.81 -9.15
CA ASP A 431 32.02 11.91 -8.91
C ASP A 431 31.46 12.87 -7.85
N PRO A 432 31.97 12.87 -6.61
CA PRO A 432 31.49 13.75 -5.55
C PRO A 432 31.55 15.25 -5.91
N GLU A 433 32.44 15.66 -6.80
CA GLU A 433 32.54 17.06 -7.25
C GLU A 433 31.32 17.50 -8.07
N ALA A 434 30.65 16.54 -8.75
CA ALA A 434 29.46 16.80 -9.55
C ALA A 434 28.22 17.18 -8.72
N TRP A 435 28.22 16.97 -7.40
CA TRP A 435 27.06 17.28 -6.56
C TRP A 435 26.62 18.75 -6.69
N GLY A 436 27.56 19.68 -6.68
CA GLY A 436 27.27 21.12 -6.78
C GLY A 436 26.53 21.46 -8.08
N ASP A 437 27.09 21.04 -9.20
CA ASP A 437 26.55 21.25 -10.54
C ASP A 437 25.16 20.60 -10.70
N ILE A 438 24.95 19.41 -10.14
CA ILE A 438 23.64 18.74 -10.16
C ILE A 438 22.60 19.61 -9.42
N VAL A 439 22.93 20.11 -8.24
CA VAL A 439 22.02 20.95 -7.44
C VAL A 439 21.71 22.27 -8.15
N GLU A 440 22.69 22.89 -8.79
CA GLU A 440 22.48 24.12 -9.58
C GLU A 440 21.54 23.87 -10.76
N ARG A 441 21.77 22.80 -11.54
CA ARG A 441 20.91 22.42 -12.67
C ARG A 441 19.49 22.06 -12.25
N LEU A 442 19.32 21.46 -11.06
CA LEU A 442 18.00 21.24 -10.46
C LEU A 442 17.31 22.57 -10.14
N ALA A 443 18.03 23.51 -9.51
CA ALA A 443 17.51 24.81 -9.15
C ALA A 443 17.09 25.64 -10.38
N ASP A 444 17.86 25.59 -11.48
CA ASP A 444 17.53 26.24 -12.75
C ASP A 444 16.20 25.74 -13.35
N ARG A 445 15.78 24.53 -12.97
CA ARG A 445 14.49 23.93 -13.34
C ARG A 445 13.40 24.13 -12.29
N GLY A 446 13.67 24.90 -11.25
CA GLY A 446 12.75 25.12 -10.14
C GLY A 446 12.56 23.88 -9.26
N ARG A 447 13.55 22.98 -9.20
CA ARG A 447 13.57 21.84 -8.28
C ARG A 447 14.43 22.16 -7.08
N SER A 448 13.96 21.73 -5.91
CA SER A 448 14.67 21.89 -4.64
C SER A 448 14.99 20.53 -4.02
N LEU A 449 15.94 20.50 -3.10
CA LEU A 449 16.18 19.36 -2.24
C LEU A 449 15.28 19.50 -1.00
N VAL A 450 14.32 18.59 -0.83
CA VAL A 450 13.31 18.69 0.23
C VAL A 450 13.84 18.17 1.56
N THR A 451 14.57 17.07 1.53
CA THR A 451 15.35 16.59 2.67
C THR A 451 16.75 16.30 2.18
N GLU A 452 17.74 16.70 2.95
CA GLU A 452 19.14 16.37 2.69
C GLU A 452 19.87 16.09 4.00
N GLY A 453 20.92 15.30 3.95
CA GLY A 453 21.74 15.01 5.12
C GLY A 453 22.91 14.10 4.79
N VAL A 454 23.59 13.66 5.84
CA VAL A 454 24.65 12.67 5.77
C VAL A 454 24.28 11.50 6.67
N GLY A 455 24.15 10.32 6.08
CA GLY A 455 23.76 9.10 6.77
C GLY A 455 24.88 8.08 6.82
N TRP A 456 24.60 6.94 7.46
CA TRP A 456 25.48 5.77 7.53
C TRP A 456 26.87 6.11 8.07
N GLU A 457 26.93 6.77 9.24
CA GLU A 457 28.17 7.15 9.92
C GLU A 457 29.11 8.03 9.07
N GLY A 458 28.52 8.88 8.21
CA GLY A 458 29.29 9.75 7.32
C GLY A 458 29.57 9.14 5.95
N ALA A 459 29.16 7.90 5.68
CA ALA A 459 29.49 7.19 4.45
C ALA A 459 28.83 7.77 3.20
N ALA A 460 27.64 8.38 3.32
CA ALA A 460 26.93 8.90 2.16
C ALA A 460 26.18 10.19 2.46
N ARG A 461 26.26 11.15 1.53
CA ARG A 461 25.33 12.28 1.44
C ARG A 461 24.10 11.82 0.68
N TYR A 462 22.91 12.16 1.17
CA TYR A 462 21.65 11.86 0.51
C TYR A 462 20.78 13.11 0.41
N ALA A 463 19.91 13.15 -0.61
CA ALA A 463 18.88 14.15 -0.76
C ALA A 463 17.68 13.62 -1.56
N TYR A 464 16.48 14.17 -1.29
CA TYR A 464 15.27 13.95 -2.08
C TYR A 464 14.97 15.17 -2.94
N VAL A 465 14.96 14.98 -4.26
CA VAL A 465 14.62 16.01 -5.24
C VAL A 465 13.10 16.15 -5.30
N ASP A 466 12.58 17.38 -5.18
CA ASP A 466 11.14 17.65 -5.15
C ASP A 466 10.47 17.38 -6.51
N THR A 467 10.01 16.16 -6.71
CA THR A 467 9.23 15.76 -7.90
C THR A 467 7.82 15.28 -7.55
N LEU A 468 7.48 15.24 -6.27
CA LEU A 468 6.22 14.70 -5.75
C LEU A 468 4.95 15.35 -6.32
N ALA A 469 4.97 16.64 -6.63
CA ALA A 469 3.79 17.31 -7.22
C ALA A 469 3.47 16.80 -8.63
N LEU A 470 4.50 16.47 -9.43
CA LEU A 470 4.35 16.03 -10.82
C LEU A 470 4.32 14.51 -10.97
N LEU A 471 5.24 13.82 -10.29
CA LEU A 471 5.43 12.38 -10.42
C LEU A 471 4.74 11.59 -9.29
N GLY A 472 4.40 12.27 -8.19
CA GLY A 472 3.87 11.60 -7.01
C GLY A 472 4.88 10.73 -6.25
N THR A 473 6.15 10.87 -6.59
CA THR A 473 7.30 10.27 -5.93
C THR A 473 8.49 11.20 -6.11
N ASP A 474 9.45 11.17 -5.19
CA ASP A 474 10.71 11.91 -5.29
C ASP A 474 11.77 11.07 -6.02
N LEU A 475 12.75 11.75 -6.61
CA LEU A 475 13.97 11.09 -7.07
C LEU A 475 15.04 11.26 -5.99
N GLU A 476 15.72 10.17 -5.64
CA GLU A 476 16.79 10.18 -4.65
C GLU A 476 18.14 10.47 -5.30
N LEU A 477 18.91 11.36 -4.67
CA LEU A 477 20.27 11.69 -5.02
C LEU A 477 21.20 11.25 -3.88
N VAL A 478 22.14 10.36 -4.17
CA VAL A 478 23.10 9.85 -3.18
C VAL A 478 24.51 10.01 -3.70
N ALA A 479 25.43 10.53 -2.90
CA ALA A 479 26.86 10.54 -3.18
C ALA A 479 27.62 9.80 -2.07
N LEU A 480 28.42 8.82 -2.45
CA LEU A 480 29.28 8.10 -1.52
C LEU A 480 30.53 8.93 -1.21
N GLN A 481 30.96 8.94 0.05
CA GLN A 481 32.25 9.53 0.40
C GLN A 481 33.41 8.68 -0.13
N PRO A 482 34.54 9.28 -0.54
CA PRO A 482 35.71 8.53 -1.00
C PRO A 482 36.17 7.48 0.02
N GLY A 483 36.25 6.21 -0.41
CA GLY A 483 36.68 5.10 0.44
C GLY A 483 35.60 4.56 1.40
N ALA A 484 34.40 5.13 1.41
CA ALA A 484 33.28 4.58 2.14
C ALA A 484 32.80 3.27 1.50
N VAL A 485 32.66 2.23 2.31
CA VAL A 485 31.98 0.99 1.93
C VAL A 485 30.64 1.00 2.65
N LEU A 486 29.54 0.99 1.90
CA LEU A 486 28.22 0.71 2.45
C LEU A 486 28.17 -0.76 2.89
N ASP A 487 28.68 -1.06 4.09
CA ASP A 487 28.51 -2.38 4.69
C ASP A 487 27.14 -2.44 5.38
N THR A 488 26.13 -2.90 4.66
CA THR A 488 24.80 -3.18 5.20
C THR A 488 24.80 -4.25 6.31
N ARG A 489 25.95 -4.89 6.59
CA ARG A 489 26.12 -5.82 7.71
C ARG A 489 26.49 -5.12 9.03
N SER A 490 27.14 -3.96 9.02
CA SER A 490 27.55 -3.26 10.25
C SER A 490 26.43 -2.39 10.84
N ALA A 491 25.51 -1.89 10.00
CA ALA A 491 24.28 -1.20 10.44
C ALA A 491 23.17 -2.14 10.94
N ALA A 492 23.38 -3.47 10.84
CA ALA A 492 22.40 -4.49 11.21
C ALA A 492 22.48 -4.83 12.71
N ALA A 493 21.98 -3.95 13.58
CA ALA A 493 21.80 -4.28 15.00
C ALA A 493 20.48 -5.04 15.29
N PHE A 494 19.57 -5.18 14.31
CA PHE A 494 18.36 -5.99 14.46
C PHE A 494 18.14 -6.87 13.23
N THR A 495 18.54 -8.13 13.34
CA THR A 495 18.12 -9.20 12.43
C THR A 495 16.79 -9.78 12.94
N PHE A 496 15.71 -9.63 12.17
CA PHE A 496 14.56 -10.53 12.30
C PHE A 496 14.97 -11.89 11.74
N ASP A 497 15.33 -12.81 12.62
CA ASP A 497 15.45 -14.22 12.26
C ASP A 497 14.06 -14.85 12.35
N HIS A 498 13.53 -15.32 11.22
CA HIS A 498 12.18 -15.89 11.13
C HIS A 498 12.03 -17.14 12.03
N ASP A 499 13.14 -17.79 12.41
CA ASP A 499 13.14 -19.01 13.21
C ASP A 499 13.49 -18.80 14.69
N ALA A 500 13.79 -17.57 15.11
CA ALA A 500 14.04 -17.24 16.50
C ALA A 500 13.41 -15.89 16.85
N GLY A 501 12.35 -15.92 17.67
CA GLY A 501 11.72 -14.73 18.24
C GLY A 501 12.72 -13.79 18.94
N PRO A 502 12.29 -12.56 19.29
CA PRO A 502 13.18 -11.47 19.70
C PRO A 502 14.10 -11.91 20.85
N ARG A 503 15.41 -11.69 20.69
CA ARG A 503 16.37 -11.70 21.79
C ARG A 503 16.68 -10.28 22.21
#